data_AF-A0A484KUX0-F1
#
_entry.id   AF-A0A484KUX0-F1
#
_cell.length_a   1.000
_cell.length_b   1.000
_cell.length_c   1.000
_cell.angle_alpha   90.00
_cell.angle_beta   90.00
_cell.angle_gamma   90.00
#
_symmetry.space_group_name_H-M   'P 1'
#
loop_
_entity.id
_entity.type
_entity.pdbx_description
1 polymer ?
#
loop_
_entity_poly.entity_id
_entity_poly.type
_entity_poly.pdbx_seq_one_letter_code
_entity_poly.pdbx_strand_id
1 'polypeptide(L)'
;MNVHQSALDEVKEAAEAEKKEMRDEVDRLAKELLDKRNRSSNLERENPDLQGRTIRLEEEKTSLSFEVESTSDLVAKLEAEKGDLVCRLEEAVETFKASPEFGATAMEQMDKLVPKWVATRLGEDWMVEQSKVSYRRGLFKTQQVFRRKLALLPKGTSLPDFSLPPPCDDIEEFDPTPYIEEEDFGEEENEEIGLGDQGN
;
A
#
# COMPACT_ATOMS: atom_id res chain seq x y z
N MET A 1 107.59 -29.60 42.42
CA MET A 1 107.39 -29.26 41.00
C MET A 1 106.19 -30.03 40.44
N ASN A 2 104.95 -29.74 40.90
CA ASN A 2 103.75 -30.47 40.43
C ASN A 2 102.54 -29.56 40.13
N VAL A 3 102.63 -28.26 40.44
CA VAL A 3 101.52 -27.30 40.29
C VAL A 3 101.48 -26.69 38.88
N HIS A 4 102.65 -26.49 38.24
CA HIS A 4 102.74 -25.93 36.89
C HIS A 4 102.26 -26.89 35.79
N GLN A 5 102.39 -28.21 35.99
CA GLN A 5 101.91 -29.21 35.04
C GLN A 5 100.37 -29.34 35.11
N SER A 6 99.81 -29.36 36.33
CA SER A 6 98.36 -29.36 36.56
C SER A 6 97.66 -28.14 35.98
N ALA A 7 98.23 -26.94 36.16
CA ALA A 7 97.67 -25.71 35.60
C ALA A 7 97.70 -25.69 34.06
N LEU A 8 98.70 -26.34 33.43
CA LEU A 8 98.79 -26.43 31.98
C LEU A 8 97.75 -27.41 31.40
N ASP A 9 97.51 -28.53 32.10
CA ASP A 9 96.50 -29.52 31.70
C ASP A 9 95.07 -28.98 31.87
N GLU A 10 94.79 -28.21 32.93
CA GLU A 10 93.50 -27.50 33.12
C GLU A 10 93.24 -26.46 32.03
N VAL A 11 94.24 -25.66 31.65
CA VAL A 11 94.11 -24.68 30.55
C VAL A 11 93.85 -25.40 29.22
N LYS A 12 94.47 -26.57 29.01
CA LYS A 12 94.25 -27.39 27.81
C LYS A 12 92.84 -27.98 27.77
N GLU A 13 92.33 -28.53 28.88
CA GLU A 13 90.95 -29.04 28.95
C GLU A 13 89.93 -27.92 28.77
N ALA A 14 90.13 -26.75 29.38
CA ALA A 14 89.27 -25.58 29.19
C ALA A 14 89.24 -25.14 27.71
N ALA A 15 90.40 -25.09 27.04
CA ALA A 15 90.48 -24.75 25.62
C ALA A 15 89.83 -25.83 24.72
N GLU A 16 89.93 -27.12 25.07
CA GLU A 16 89.27 -28.20 24.34
C GLU A 16 87.74 -28.18 24.52
N ALA A 17 87.26 -27.84 25.72
CA ALA A 17 85.85 -27.64 26.03
C ALA A 17 85.27 -26.44 25.27
N GLU A 18 85.93 -25.28 25.28
CA GLU A 18 85.54 -24.09 24.52
C GLU A 18 85.53 -24.39 23.00
N LYS A 19 86.54 -25.10 22.50
CA LYS A 19 86.57 -25.54 21.09
C LYS A 19 85.41 -26.48 20.75
N LYS A 20 84.98 -27.33 21.69
CA LYS A 20 83.82 -28.22 21.51
C LYS A 20 82.53 -27.41 21.48
N GLU A 21 82.31 -26.54 22.45
CA GLU A 21 81.16 -25.64 22.50
C GLU A 21 81.04 -24.80 21.22
N MET A 22 82.14 -24.20 20.77
CA MET A 22 82.15 -23.45 19.51
C MET A 22 81.80 -24.32 18.30
N ARG A 23 82.21 -25.59 18.26
CA ARG A 23 81.81 -26.51 17.18
C ARG A 23 80.31 -26.82 17.22
N ASP A 24 79.78 -27.12 18.41
CA ASP A 24 78.36 -27.40 18.59
C ASP A 24 77.50 -26.18 18.20
N GLU A 25 77.97 -24.97 18.51
CA GLU A 25 77.31 -23.71 18.12
C GLU A 25 77.38 -23.46 16.60
N VAL A 26 78.52 -23.75 15.96
CA VAL A 26 78.64 -23.69 14.48
C VAL A 26 77.67 -24.67 13.82
N ASP A 27 77.55 -25.89 14.33
CA ASP A 27 76.63 -26.90 13.80
C ASP A 27 75.16 -26.47 13.99
N ARG A 28 74.83 -25.91 15.15
CA ARG A 28 73.51 -25.34 15.45
C ARG A 28 73.16 -24.21 14.48
N LEU A 29 74.07 -23.26 14.29
CA LEU A 29 73.88 -22.13 13.38
C LEU A 29 73.79 -22.57 11.91
N ALA A 30 74.58 -23.57 11.50
CA ALA A 30 74.51 -24.12 10.15
C ALA A 30 73.12 -24.72 9.85
N LYS A 31 72.54 -25.46 10.81
CA LYS A 31 71.18 -25.99 10.68
C LYS A 31 70.13 -24.88 10.61
N GLU A 32 70.22 -23.88 11.49
CA GLU A 32 69.28 -22.76 11.50
C GLU A 32 69.34 -21.95 10.20
N LEU A 33 70.53 -21.72 9.65
CA LEU A 33 70.72 -21.06 8.35
C LEU A 33 70.11 -21.85 7.20
N LEU A 34 70.26 -23.19 7.21
CA LEU A 34 69.65 -24.05 6.21
C LEU A 34 68.11 -24.01 6.28
N ASP A 35 67.54 -24.08 7.48
CA ASP A 35 66.09 -24.01 7.70
C ASP A 35 65.52 -22.65 7.26
N LYS A 36 66.21 -21.55 7.61
CA LYS A 36 65.87 -20.19 7.15
C LYS A 36 65.95 -20.07 5.63
N ARG A 37 66.97 -20.65 5.00
CA ARG A 37 67.12 -20.67 3.54
C ARG A 37 65.97 -21.42 2.86
N ASN A 38 65.59 -22.59 3.38
CA ASN A 38 64.48 -23.38 2.85
C ASN A 38 63.15 -22.63 2.98
N ARG A 39 62.89 -22.00 4.14
CA ARG A 39 61.70 -21.16 4.34
C ARG A 39 61.68 -19.97 3.38
N SER A 40 62.83 -19.31 3.19
CA SER A 40 62.96 -18.20 2.23
C SER A 40 62.65 -18.65 0.81
N SER A 41 63.15 -19.81 0.38
CA SER A 41 62.90 -20.35 -0.96
C SER A 41 61.43 -20.73 -1.18
N ASN A 42 60.75 -21.25 -0.16
CA ASN A 42 59.32 -21.53 -0.23
C ASN A 42 58.50 -20.23 -0.38
N LEU A 43 58.82 -19.20 0.42
CA LEU A 43 58.17 -17.90 0.32
C LEU A 43 58.41 -17.23 -1.04
N GLU A 44 59.63 -17.33 -1.58
CA GLU A 44 59.97 -16.81 -2.91
C GLU A 44 59.16 -17.48 -4.03
N ARG A 45 58.74 -18.74 -3.83
CA ARG A 45 57.85 -19.45 -4.76
C ARG A 45 56.38 -19.09 -4.59
N GLU A 46 55.89 -18.93 -3.36
CA GLU A 46 54.48 -18.64 -3.08
C GLU A 46 54.09 -17.18 -3.36
N ASN A 47 55.01 -16.24 -3.17
CA ASN A 47 54.77 -14.82 -3.36
C ASN A 47 54.26 -14.45 -4.78
N PRO A 48 54.87 -14.93 -5.88
CA PRO A 48 54.35 -14.65 -7.23
C PRO A 48 52.99 -15.29 -7.50
N ASP A 49 52.66 -16.45 -6.91
CA ASP A 49 51.34 -17.06 -7.02
C ASP A 49 50.27 -16.20 -6.35
N LEU A 50 50.53 -15.77 -5.11
CA LEU A 50 49.64 -14.86 -4.37
C LEU A 50 49.47 -13.51 -5.09
N GLN A 51 50.56 -12.97 -5.64
CA GLN A 51 50.50 -11.74 -6.43
C GLN A 51 49.66 -11.93 -7.70
N GLY A 52 49.83 -13.03 -8.42
CA GLY A 52 49.02 -13.36 -9.60
C GLY A 52 47.53 -13.53 -9.26
N ARG A 53 47.22 -14.17 -8.13
CA ARG A 53 45.83 -14.29 -7.63
C ARG A 53 45.24 -12.94 -7.24
N THR A 54 46.03 -12.06 -6.64
CA THR A 54 45.59 -10.70 -6.27
C THR A 54 45.23 -9.88 -7.50
N ILE A 55 46.07 -9.90 -8.55
CA ILE A 55 45.80 -9.19 -9.81
C ILE A 55 44.51 -9.69 -10.44
N ARG A 56 44.30 -11.02 -10.54
CA ARG A 56 43.05 -11.58 -11.10
C ARG A 56 41.81 -11.16 -10.32
N LEU A 57 41.88 -11.17 -8.99
CA LEU A 57 40.76 -10.74 -8.15
C LEU A 57 40.47 -9.24 -8.29
N GLU A 58 41.50 -8.41 -8.50
CA GLU A 58 41.32 -6.98 -8.78
C GLU A 58 40.66 -6.75 -10.16
N GLU A 59 41.06 -7.50 -11.18
CA GLU A 59 40.43 -7.48 -12.50
C GLU A 59 38.95 -7.93 -12.43
N GLU A 60 38.66 -9.03 -11.75
CA GLU A 60 37.28 -9.50 -11.53
C GLU A 60 36.45 -8.47 -10.77
N LYS A 61 37.01 -7.85 -9.73
CA LYS A 61 36.34 -6.79 -8.95
C LYS A 61 35.98 -5.60 -9.83
N THR A 62 36.88 -5.16 -10.71
CA THR A 62 36.59 -4.03 -11.62
C THR A 62 35.55 -4.40 -12.66
N SER A 63 35.60 -5.61 -13.21
CA SER A 63 34.58 -6.11 -14.14
C SER A 63 33.20 -6.20 -13.49
N LEU A 64 33.10 -6.78 -12.29
CA LEU A 64 31.84 -6.88 -11.56
C LEU A 64 31.31 -5.50 -11.15
N SER A 65 32.19 -4.56 -10.78
CA SER A 65 31.79 -3.20 -10.47
C SER A 65 31.11 -2.51 -11.66
N PHE A 66 31.65 -2.70 -12.87
CA PHE A 66 31.05 -2.16 -14.09
C PHE A 66 29.69 -2.83 -14.41
N GLU A 67 29.59 -4.14 -14.23
CA GLU A 67 28.33 -4.87 -14.44
C GLU A 67 27.24 -4.42 -13.45
N VAL A 68 27.59 -4.20 -12.18
CA VAL A 68 26.67 -3.65 -11.17
C VAL A 68 26.20 -2.25 -11.54
N GLU A 69 27.09 -1.38 -12.02
CA GLU A 69 26.72 -0.04 -12.49
C GLU A 69 25.77 -0.11 -13.69
N SER A 70 26.11 -0.91 -14.71
CA SER A 70 25.27 -1.08 -15.90
C SER A 70 23.90 -1.68 -15.59
N THR A 71 23.83 -2.66 -14.68
CA THR A 71 22.55 -3.25 -14.26
C THR A 71 21.74 -2.27 -13.42
N SER A 72 22.38 -1.46 -12.57
CA SER A 72 21.73 -0.39 -11.82
C SER A 72 21.08 0.64 -12.74
N ASP A 73 21.78 1.09 -13.79
CA ASP A 73 21.23 2.03 -14.78
C ASP A 73 20.02 1.44 -15.51
N LEU A 74 20.08 0.15 -15.86
CA LEU A 74 18.96 -0.54 -16.50
C LEU A 74 17.74 -0.64 -15.58
N VAL A 75 17.95 -0.94 -14.29
CA VAL A 75 16.88 -0.99 -13.28
C VAL A 75 16.21 0.38 -13.15
N ALA A 76 16.98 1.46 -13.01
CA ALA A 76 16.44 2.81 -12.91
C ALA A 76 15.57 3.18 -14.15
N LYS A 77 16.01 2.78 -15.34
CA LYS A 77 15.24 2.99 -16.58
C LYS A 77 13.92 2.21 -16.59
N LEU A 78 13.94 0.94 -16.18
CA LEU A 78 12.74 0.11 -16.11
C LEU A 78 11.75 0.59 -15.05
N GLU A 79 12.25 1.10 -13.92
CA GLU A 79 11.41 1.70 -12.88
C GLU A 79 10.69 2.95 -13.40
N ALA A 80 11.37 3.80 -14.17
CA ALA A 80 10.76 4.96 -14.81
C ALA A 80 9.67 4.54 -15.83
N GLU A 81 9.97 3.59 -16.72
CA GLU A 81 8.99 3.08 -17.70
C GLU A 81 7.77 2.43 -17.04
N LYS A 82 7.98 1.68 -15.95
CA LYS A 82 6.90 1.13 -15.14
C LYS A 82 6.03 2.25 -14.56
N GLY A 83 6.63 3.32 -14.05
CA GLY A 83 5.91 4.50 -13.57
C GLY A 83 5.02 5.11 -14.65
N ASP A 84 5.57 5.34 -15.83
CA ASP A 84 4.83 5.89 -16.98
C ASP A 84 3.66 4.99 -17.40
N LEU A 85 3.87 3.65 -17.42
CA LEU A 85 2.82 2.69 -17.73
C LEU A 85 1.68 2.70 -16.70
N VAL A 86 2.00 2.84 -15.40
CA VAL A 86 0.99 2.96 -14.34
C VAL A 86 0.15 4.22 -14.56
N CYS A 87 0.78 5.38 -14.77
CA CYS A 87 0.06 6.63 -15.03
C CYS A 87 -0.88 6.52 -16.24
N ARG A 88 -0.40 5.93 -17.34
CA ARG A 88 -1.20 5.73 -18.56
C ARG A 88 -2.38 4.77 -18.35
N LEU A 89 -2.18 3.73 -17.53
CA LEU A 89 -3.24 2.78 -17.21
C LEU A 89 -4.32 3.44 -16.35
N GLU A 90 -3.92 4.22 -15.34
CA GLU A 90 -4.85 4.99 -14.51
C GLU A 90 -5.68 5.97 -15.35
N GLU A 91 -5.04 6.72 -16.24
CA GLU A 91 -5.73 7.62 -17.16
C GLU A 91 -6.72 6.87 -18.08
N ALA A 92 -6.32 5.72 -18.62
CA ALA A 92 -7.19 4.90 -19.45
C ALA A 92 -8.40 4.35 -18.67
N VAL A 93 -8.20 3.97 -17.40
CA VAL A 93 -9.29 3.51 -16.52
C VAL A 93 -10.26 4.65 -16.23
N GLU A 94 -9.77 5.84 -15.89
CA GLU A 94 -10.64 6.99 -15.63
C GLU A 94 -11.38 7.45 -16.90
N THR A 95 -10.70 7.41 -18.05
CA THR A 95 -11.34 7.68 -19.35
C THR A 95 -12.44 6.66 -19.65
N PHE A 96 -12.21 5.37 -19.38
CA PHE A 96 -13.20 4.32 -19.54
C PHE A 96 -14.41 4.53 -18.61
N LYS A 97 -14.19 4.87 -17.33
CA LYS A 97 -15.28 5.18 -16.39
C LYS A 97 -16.08 6.42 -16.79
N ALA A 98 -15.42 7.42 -17.39
CA ALA A 98 -16.06 8.62 -17.90
C ALA A 98 -16.80 8.39 -19.23
N SER A 99 -16.66 7.21 -19.85
CA SER A 99 -17.30 6.93 -21.12
C SER A 99 -18.83 6.83 -20.97
N PRO A 100 -19.59 7.30 -21.98
CA PRO A 100 -21.04 7.21 -21.96
C PRO A 100 -21.54 5.76 -21.95
N GLU A 101 -20.80 4.83 -22.56
CA GLU A 101 -21.13 3.40 -22.55
C GLU A 101 -21.03 2.79 -21.16
N PHE A 102 -19.98 3.12 -20.40
CA PHE A 102 -19.86 2.71 -19.00
C PHE A 102 -21.00 3.30 -18.18
N GLY A 103 -21.26 4.61 -18.30
CA GLY A 103 -22.36 5.28 -17.60
C GLY A 103 -23.73 4.66 -17.92
N ALA A 104 -24.03 4.42 -19.20
CA ALA A 104 -25.28 3.80 -19.63
C ALA A 104 -25.42 2.37 -19.07
N THR A 105 -24.36 1.57 -19.13
CA THR A 105 -24.37 0.20 -18.59
C THR A 105 -24.55 0.21 -17.07
N ALA A 106 -23.83 1.09 -16.36
CA ALA A 106 -23.95 1.23 -14.92
C ALA A 106 -25.37 1.63 -14.50
N MET A 107 -25.96 2.60 -15.20
CA MET A 107 -27.36 3.00 -14.99
C MET A 107 -28.33 1.85 -15.26
N GLU A 108 -28.18 1.12 -16.36
CA GLU A 108 -29.02 -0.05 -16.67
C GLU A 108 -28.95 -1.12 -15.57
N GLN A 109 -27.76 -1.37 -15.01
CA GLN A 109 -27.60 -2.30 -13.89
C GLN A 109 -28.24 -1.77 -12.61
N MET A 110 -28.09 -0.47 -12.31
CA MET A 110 -28.77 0.16 -11.18
C MET A 110 -30.30 0.07 -11.33
N ASP A 111 -30.85 0.34 -12.51
CA ASP A 111 -32.29 0.24 -12.78
C ASP A 111 -32.85 -1.17 -12.56
N LYS A 112 -32.02 -2.21 -12.72
CA LYS A 112 -32.39 -3.60 -12.41
C LYS A 112 -32.32 -3.92 -10.91
N LEU A 113 -31.44 -3.25 -10.17
CA LEU A 113 -31.21 -3.48 -8.74
C LEU A 113 -32.16 -2.67 -7.86
N VAL A 114 -32.47 -1.43 -8.24
CA VAL A 114 -33.33 -0.53 -7.48
C VAL A 114 -34.68 -1.17 -7.15
N PRO A 115 -35.44 -1.78 -8.08
CA PRO A 115 -36.72 -2.42 -7.75
C PRO A 115 -36.58 -3.55 -6.74
N LYS A 116 -35.50 -4.35 -6.85
CA LYS A 116 -35.22 -5.46 -5.92
C LYS A 116 -34.89 -4.94 -4.52
N TRP A 117 -34.14 -3.84 -4.44
CA TRP A 117 -33.80 -3.20 -3.19
C TRP A 117 -35.03 -2.53 -2.55
N VAL A 118 -35.86 -1.82 -3.33
CA VAL A 118 -37.11 -1.20 -2.85
C VAL A 118 -38.10 -2.22 -2.32
N ALA A 119 -38.13 -3.43 -2.88
CA ALA A 119 -38.97 -4.52 -2.36
C ALA A 119 -38.52 -5.08 -1.00
N THR A 120 -37.36 -4.65 -0.47
CA THR A 120 -36.94 -5.00 0.90
C THR A 120 -37.54 -4.01 1.89
N ARG A 121 -37.81 -4.44 3.13
CA ARG A 121 -38.33 -3.55 4.20
C ARG A 121 -37.50 -2.28 4.38
N LEU A 122 -36.17 -2.41 4.37
CA LEU A 122 -35.27 -1.25 4.47
C LEU A 122 -35.42 -0.27 3.30
N GLY A 123 -35.60 -0.80 2.09
CA GLY A 123 -35.82 0.03 0.90
C GLY A 123 -37.19 0.71 0.91
N GLU A 124 -38.23 -0.02 1.29
CA GLU A 124 -39.60 0.48 1.44
C GLU A 124 -39.67 1.59 2.49
N ASP A 125 -39.17 1.33 3.71
CA ASP A 125 -39.14 2.32 4.80
C ASP A 125 -38.40 3.60 4.37
N TRP A 126 -37.25 3.44 3.70
CA TRP A 126 -36.51 4.58 3.18
C TRP A 126 -37.29 5.35 2.11
N MET A 127 -37.96 4.67 1.18
CA MET A 127 -38.79 5.28 0.15
C MET A 127 -39.95 6.07 0.75
N VAL A 128 -40.61 5.53 1.78
CA VAL A 128 -41.69 6.22 2.51
C VAL A 128 -41.17 7.50 3.16
N GLU A 129 -40.02 7.44 3.86
CA GLU A 129 -39.43 8.63 4.48
C GLU A 129 -39.01 9.68 3.45
N GLN A 130 -38.39 9.28 2.34
CA GLN A 130 -38.07 10.22 1.25
C GLN A 130 -39.32 10.82 0.59
N SER A 131 -40.39 10.04 0.50
CA SER A 131 -41.67 10.50 -0.06
C SER A 131 -42.31 11.55 0.86
N LYS A 132 -42.30 11.34 2.19
CA LYS A 132 -42.75 12.33 3.17
C LYS A 132 -41.96 13.63 3.07
N VAL A 133 -40.63 13.56 2.97
CA VAL A 133 -39.75 14.74 2.81
C VAL A 133 -40.09 15.49 1.52
N SER A 134 -40.23 14.77 0.41
CA SER A 134 -40.55 15.35 -0.90
C SER A 134 -41.93 15.99 -0.92
N TYR A 135 -42.93 15.32 -0.34
CA TYR A 135 -44.29 15.82 -0.19
C TYR A 135 -44.33 17.10 0.63
N ARG A 136 -43.70 17.12 1.82
CA ARG A 136 -43.58 18.30 2.68
C ARG A 136 -42.97 19.48 1.93
N ARG A 137 -41.86 19.25 1.22
CA ARG A 137 -41.17 20.27 0.43
C ARG A 137 -42.04 20.79 -0.73
N GLY A 138 -42.83 19.91 -1.35
CA GLY A 138 -43.80 20.27 -2.38
C GLY A 138 -44.92 21.17 -1.86
N LEU A 139 -45.52 20.80 -0.73
CA LEU A 139 -46.54 21.59 -0.06
C LEU A 139 -46.03 22.98 0.34
N PHE A 140 -44.85 23.05 0.97
CA PHE A 140 -44.22 24.31 1.37
C PHE A 140 -44.06 25.26 0.17
N LYS A 141 -43.51 24.76 -0.95
CA LYS A 141 -43.36 25.55 -2.18
C LYS A 141 -44.71 26.03 -2.73
N THR A 142 -45.73 25.17 -2.71
CA THR A 142 -47.07 25.52 -3.18
C THR A 142 -47.69 26.61 -2.31
N GLN A 143 -47.58 26.51 -0.98
CA GLN A 143 -48.07 27.54 -0.05
C GLN A 143 -47.42 28.89 -0.33
N GLN A 144 -46.09 28.91 -0.53
CA GLN A 144 -45.33 30.12 -0.86
C GLN A 144 -45.80 30.76 -2.18
N VAL A 145 -45.96 29.96 -3.24
CA VAL A 145 -46.45 30.46 -4.53
C VAL A 145 -47.89 31.00 -4.42
N PHE A 146 -48.76 30.29 -3.72
CA PHE A 146 -50.15 30.70 -3.53
C PHE A 146 -50.23 32.04 -2.80
N ARG A 147 -49.49 32.20 -1.69
CA ARG A 147 -49.46 33.45 -0.92
C ARG A 147 -48.90 34.62 -1.72
N ARG A 148 -47.84 34.42 -2.49
CA ARG A 148 -47.32 35.46 -3.41
C ARG A 148 -48.37 35.91 -4.41
N LYS A 149 -49.15 34.99 -4.98
CA LYS A 149 -50.25 35.32 -5.91
C LYS A 149 -51.37 36.09 -5.21
N LEU A 150 -51.74 35.71 -3.99
CA LEU A 150 -52.74 36.45 -3.20
C LEU A 150 -52.30 37.89 -2.91
N ALA A 151 -51.02 38.11 -2.62
CA ALA A 151 -50.47 39.45 -2.37
C ALA A 151 -50.52 40.37 -3.60
N LEU A 152 -50.66 39.82 -4.81
CA LEU A 152 -50.78 40.57 -6.06
C LEU A 152 -52.23 40.95 -6.42
N LEU A 153 -53.22 40.49 -5.65
CA LEU A 153 -54.61 40.79 -5.93
C LEU A 153 -54.92 42.29 -5.69
N PRO A 154 -55.84 42.89 -6.48
CA PRO A 154 -56.25 44.27 -6.28
C PRO A 154 -56.79 44.49 -4.85
N LYS A 155 -56.39 45.61 -4.24
CA LYS A 155 -56.89 46.02 -2.92
C LYS A 155 -58.42 46.09 -2.96
N GLY A 156 -59.10 45.38 -2.07
CA GLY A 156 -60.56 45.28 -2.01
C GLY A 156 -61.17 43.99 -2.58
N THR A 157 -60.35 43.05 -3.06
CA THR A 157 -60.81 41.69 -3.37
C THR A 157 -61.13 40.94 -2.07
N SER A 158 -62.42 40.62 -1.85
CA SER A 158 -62.83 39.76 -0.75
C SER A 158 -62.59 38.30 -1.12
N LEU A 159 -61.66 37.65 -0.44
CA LEU A 159 -61.49 36.20 -0.52
C LEU A 159 -62.44 35.52 0.47
N PRO A 160 -63.07 34.39 0.11
CA PRO A 160 -63.63 33.48 1.10
C PRO A 160 -62.59 33.16 2.16
N ASP A 161 -63.02 33.02 3.42
CA ASP A 161 -62.13 32.56 4.48
C ASP A 161 -61.87 31.06 4.27
N PHE A 162 -60.73 30.77 3.64
CA PHE A 162 -60.28 29.40 3.36
C PHE A 162 -59.55 28.78 4.56
N SER A 163 -59.55 29.41 5.74
CA SER A 163 -58.85 28.93 6.94
C SER A 163 -57.40 28.49 6.65
N LEU A 164 -56.68 29.29 5.86
CA LEU A 164 -55.35 28.93 5.39
C LEU A 164 -54.38 28.82 6.59
N PRO A 165 -53.58 27.75 6.68
CA PRO A 165 -52.57 27.61 7.73
C PRO A 165 -51.58 28.79 7.67
N PRO A 166 -51.00 29.19 8.82
CA PRO A 166 -50.22 30.42 8.94
C PRO A 166 -49.08 30.51 7.90
N PRO A 167 -48.67 31.73 7.50
CA PRO A 167 -47.50 31.91 6.67
C PRO A 167 -46.27 31.26 7.33
N CYS A 168 -45.55 30.46 6.56
CA CYS A 168 -44.34 29.79 7.00
C CYS A 168 -43.25 30.06 5.98
N ASP A 169 -42.14 30.66 6.43
CA ASP A 169 -41.01 31.04 5.58
C ASP A 169 -39.80 30.10 5.74
N ASP A 170 -39.87 29.17 6.69
CA ASP A 170 -38.86 28.13 6.93
C ASP A 170 -39.44 26.73 6.66
N ILE A 171 -38.74 25.93 5.87
CA ILE A 171 -39.15 24.56 5.56
C ILE A 171 -39.05 23.62 6.77
N GLU A 172 -38.16 23.92 7.72
CA GLU A 172 -37.98 23.10 8.93
C GLU A 172 -39.13 23.31 9.92
N GLU A 173 -39.73 24.50 9.94
CA GLU A 173 -40.90 24.85 10.77
C GLU A 173 -42.24 24.54 10.08
N PHE A 174 -42.22 24.16 8.80
CA PHE A 174 -43.42 23.89 8.03
C PHE A 174 -44.13 22.62 8.51
N ASP A 175 -45.32 22.80 9.07
CA ASP A 175 -46.22 21.73 9.45
C ASP A 175 -47.12 21.32 8.27
N PRO A 176 -46.95 20.09 7.71
CA PRO A 176 -47.81 19.61 6.64
C PRO A 176 -49.18 19.11 7.14
N THR A 177 -49.39 18.93 8.45
CA THR A 177 -50.60 18.32 9.04
C THR A 177 -51.91 18.93 8.54
N PRO A 178 -52.06 20.26 8.38
CA PRO A 178 -53.31 20.86 7.87
C PRO A 178 -53.66 20.47 6.43
N TYR A 179 -52.74 19.88 5.68
CA TYR A 179 -52.92 19.43 4.30
C TYR A 179 -53.13 17.92 4.16
N ILE A 180 -53.00 17.19 5.27
CA ILE A 180 -53.19 15.75 5.31
C ILE A 180 -54.60 15.54 5.84
N GLU A 181 -55.52 15.15 4.95
CA GLU A 181 -56.82 14.66 5.39
C GLU A 181 -56.60 13.33 6.14
N GLU A 182 -57.22 13.16 7.30
CA GLU A 182 -57.32 11.84 7.93
C GLU A 182 -58.23 10.99 7.04
N GLU A 183 -57.65 10.33 6.04
CA GLU A 183 -58.36 9.33 5.25
C GLU A 183 -58.74 8.18 6.19
N ASP A 184 -60.04 8.06 6.46
CA ASP A 184 -60.69 6.87 7.02
C ASP A 184 -60.53 5.76 5.98
N PHE A 185 -59.38 5.08 5.99
CA PHE A 185 -59.15 3.88 5.22
C PHE A 185 -60.09 2.81 5.77
N GLY A 186 -61.33 2.82 5.30
CA GLY A 186 -62.28 1.73 5.50
C GLY A 186 -61.58 0.43 5.14
N GLU A 187 -61.66 -0.54 6.05
CA GLU A 187 -61.19 -1.90 5.83
C GLU A 187 -61.80 -2.41 4.53
N GLU A 188 -61.04 -2.41 3.43
CA GLU A 188 -61.38 -3.23 2.27
C GLU A 188 -61.28 -4.68 2.75
N GLU A 189 -62.43 -5.23 3.13
CA GLU A 189 -62.63 -6.66 3.32
C GLU A 189 -62.07 -7.36 2.09
N ASN A 190 -61.00 -8.15 2.32
CA ASN A 190 -60.59 -9.17 1.38
C ASN A 190 -61.81 -10.07 1.14
N GLU A 191 -62.49 -9.91 0.00
CA GLU A 191 -63.38 -10.93 -0.54
C GLU A 191 -62.51 -12.17 -0.83
N GLU A 192 -62.44 -13.04 0.17
CA GLU A 192 -62.08 -14.42 0.04
C GLU A 192 -63.03 -15.04 -0.99
N ILE A 193 -62.52 -15.25 -2.20
CA ILE A 193 -63.24 -15.96 -3.27
C ILE A 193 -63.53 -17.37 -2.77
N GLY A 194 -64.73 -17.54 -2.21
CA GLY A 194 -65.30 -18.83 -1.87
C GLY A 194 -65.54 -19.63 -3.15
N LEU A 195 -64.64 -20.56 -3.45
CA LEU A 195 -64.90 -21.68 -4.35
C LEU A 195 -65.23 -22.93 -3.52
N GLY A 196 -66.46 -22.97 -3.02
CA GLY A 196 -67.23 -24.20 -2.85
C GLY A 196 -68.44 -24.10 -3.77
N ASP A 197 -68.99 -25.13 -4.37
CA ASP A 197 -68.85 -26.57 -4.20
C ASP A 197 -69.54 -27.26 -5.39
N GLN A 198 -69.06 -28.45 -5.73
CA GLN A 198 -69.71 -29.60 -6.42
C GLN A 198 -70.87 -29.45 -7.42
N GLY A 199 -70.78 -30.25 -8.49
CA GLY A 199 -71.96 -30.98 -8.96
C GLY A 199 -71.88 -31.62 -10.36
N ASN A 200 -71.67 -32.93 -10.36
CA ASN A 200 -72.01 -33.95 -11.38
C ASN A 200 -71.03 -34.24 -12.53
#